data_AF-A0A2M6ZHY2-F1
#
_entry.id   AF-A0A2M6ZHY2-F1
#
_cell.length_a   1.000
_cell.length_b   1.000
_cell.length_c   1.000
_cell.angle_alpha   90.00
_cell.angle_beta   90.00
_cell.angle_gamma   90.00
#
_symmetry.space_group_name_H-M   'P 1'
#
loop_
_entity.id
_entity.type
_entity.pdbx_description
1 polymer ?
#
loop_
_entity_poly.entity_id
_entity_poly.type
_entity_poly.pdbx_seq_one_letter_code
_entity_poly.pdbx_strand_id
1 'polypeptide(L)'
;MLDLKKALDTTAGSALIPEKIDPELIELANKMCPLRTLIKRINWSTNAYEWNDRTALGTARAYDESDTFNAANSTYGRRTVSIKMIESEGSVSGLLLKVGKDLLDPWASEI
;
A
#
# COMPACT_ATOMS: atom_id res chain seq x y z
N MET A 1 -35.26 1.98 33.18
CA MET A 1 -34.36 2.65 34.14
C MET A 1 -32.91 2.39 33.70
N LEU A 2 -32.55 2.94 32.54
CA LEU A 2 -31.17 3.33 32.23
C LEU A 2 -30.88 4.63 33.03
N ASP A 3 -29.62 5.04 33.10
CA ASP A 3 -29.10 6.36 33.52
C ASP A 3 -28.56 6.61 34.93
N LEU A 4 -28.54 5.65 35.86
CA LEU A 4 -27.85 5.86 37.16
C LEU A 4 -26.43 5.27 37.24
N LYS A 5 -25.97 4.50 36.24
CA LYS A 5 -24.57 4.02 36.16
C LYS A 5 -23.65 4.89 35.30
N LYS A 6 -24.18 5.91 34.61
CA LYS A 6 -23.42 6.85 33.77
C LYS A 6 -23.24 8.24 34.39
N ALA A 7 -23.73 8.44 35.61
CA ALA A 7 -23.82 9.75 36.26
C ALA A 7 -23.44 9.71 37.76
N LEU A 8 -22.35 9.02 38.12
CA LEU A 8 -21.76 9.19 39.45
C LEU A 8 -20.42 9.91 39.34
N ASP A 9 -20.52 11.23 39.52
CA ASP A 9 -19.51 12.21 39.90
C ASP A 9 -18.35 12.55 38.95
N THR A 10 -18.72 13.41 38.01
CA THR A 10 -17.90 14.35 37.24
C THR A 10 -17.34 15.51 38.09
N THR A 11 -16.41 15.29 39.04
CA THR A 11 -15.77 16.47 39.70
C THR A 11 -14.28 16.39 40.12
N ALA A 12 -13.56 15.26 40.11
CA ALA A 12 -12.12 15.34 40.49
C ALA A 12 -11.19 14.20 40.06
N GLY A 13 -11.61 13.28 39.20
CA GLY A 13 -10.77 12.11 38.94
C GLY A 13 -11.35 11.11 37.96
N SER A 14 -11.96 11.61 36.88
CA SER A 14 -11.97 10.82 35.65
C SER A 14 -10.49 10.70 35.25
N ALA A 15 -9.82 9.71 35.86
CA ALA A 15 -8.81 8.99 35.14
C ALA A 15 -9.50 8.64 33.82
N LEU A 16 -9.16 9.39 32.77
CA LEU A 16 -9.31 8.95 31.40
C LEU A 16 -8.91 7.49 31.46
N ILE A 17 -9.88 6.57 31.38
CA ILE A 17 -9.53 5.20 31.06
C ILE A 17 -8.90 5.36 29.69
N PRO A 18 -7.59 5.16 29.56
CA PRO A 18 -6.95 5.43 28.29
C PRO A 18 -7.52 4.42 27.31
N GLU A 19 -8.26 4.93 26.33
CA GLU A 19 -8.73 4.12 25.22
C GLU A 19 -7.48 3.55 24.54
N LYS A 20 -7.47 2.24 24.28
CA LYS A 20 -6.36 1.62 23.57
C LYS A 20 -6.28 2.27 22.19
N ILE A 21 -5.25 3.08 21.97
CA ILE A 21 -5.11 3.92 20.76
C ILE A 21 -4.74 3.06 19.54
N ASP A 22 -4.09 1.92 19.78
CA ASP A 22 -3.43 1.09 18.76
C ASP A 22 -4.38 0.52 17.67
N PRO A 23 -5.54 -0.08 17.99
CA PRO A 23 -6.45 -0.60 16.96
C PRO A 23 -7.05 0.50 16.09
N GLU A 24 -7.30 1.68 16.68
CA GLU A 24 -7.87 2.83 15.98
C GLU A 24 -6.85 3.48 15.02
N LEU A 25 -5.57 3.53 15.43
CA LEU A 25 -4.47 3.96 14.56
C LEU A 25 -4.31 3.06 13.33
N ILE A 26 -4.39 1.74 13.51
CA ILE A 26 -4.30 0.78 12.39
C ILE A 26 -5.47 0.95 11.42
N GLU A 27 -6.70 1.09 11.94
CA GLU A 27 -7.86 1.35 11.09
C GLU A 27 -7.77 2.69 10.35
N LEU A 28 -7.29 3.74 11.04
CA LEU A 28 -7.07 5.05 10.44
C LEU A 28 -6.02 4.98 9.32
N ALA A 29 -4.88 4.31 9.57
CA ALA A 29 -3.82 4.14 8.58
C ALA A 29 -4.33 3.39 7.34
N ASN A 30 -5.13 2.34 7.53
CA ASN A 30 -5.75 1.61 6.42
C ASN A 30 -6.78 2.45 5.66
N LYS A 31 -7.57 3.29 6.36
CA LYS A 31 -8.52 4.23 5.73
C LYS A 31 -7.79 5.31 4.92
N MET A 32 -6.67 5.83 5.43
CA MET A 32 -5.89 6.89 4.80
C MET A 32 -5.06 6.39 3.59
N CYS A 33 -4.68 5.11 3.57
CA CYS A 33 -3.83 4.53 2.52
C CYS A 33 -4.52 3.39 1.73
N PRO A 34 -5.67 3.64 1.05
CA PRO A 34 -6.42 2.59 0.36
C PRO A 34 -5.65 1.98 -0.83
N LEU A 35 -4.69 2.72 -1.41
CA LEU A 35 -3.86 2.20 -2.50
C LEU A 35 -3.02 0.99 -2.08
N ARG A 36 -2.70 0.87 -0.79
CA ARG A 36 -1.92 -0.27 -0.26
C ARG A 36 -2.65 -1.60 -0.45
N THR A 37 -3.97 -1.59 -0.34
CA THR A 37 -4.84 -2.78 -0.43
C THR A 37 -5.39 -2.99 -1.83
N LEU A 38 -5.61 -1.92 -2.60
CA LEU A 38 -6.20 -1.99 -3.94
C LEU A 38 -5.23 -2.44 -5.04
N ILE A 39 -3.92 -2.19 -4.88
CA ILE A 39 -2.93 -2.53 -5.90
C ILE A 39 -2.51 -4.00 -5.77
N LYS A 40 -2.71 -4.79 -6.84
CA LYS A 40 -2.26 -6.19 -6.91
C LYS A 40 -0.74 -6.26 -6.85
N ARG A 41 -0.22 -7.00 -5.88
CA ARG A 41 1.22 -7.27 -5.73
C ARG A 41 1.58 -8.60 -6.39
N ILE A 42 2.69 -8.62 -7.10
CA ILE A 42 3.22 -9.81 -7.75
C ILE A 42 4.69 -9.90 -7.37
N ASN A 43 5.14 -11.10 -6.99
CA ASN A 43 6.54 -11.34 -6.67
C ASN A 43 7.38 -11.32 -7.96
N TRP A 44 8.50 -10.63 -7.92
CA TRP A 44 9.44 -10.52 -9.04
C TRP A 44 10.86 -10.72 -8.53
N SER A 45 11.69 -11.42 -9.29
CA SER A 45 13.02 -11.88 -8.84
C SER A 45 14.17 -10.93 -9.16
N THR A 46 13.94 -9.92 -10.00
CA THR A 46 14.99 -9.03 -10.52
C THR A 46 14.72 -7.57 -10.11
N ASN A 47 15.76 -6.73 -10.05
CA ASN A 47 15.63 -5.30 -9.74
C ASN A 47 15.07 -4.45 -10.90
N ALA A 48 14.70 -5.09 -12.00
CA ALA A 48 14.08 -4.45 -13.16
C ALA A 48 12.86 -5.27 -13.59
N TYR A 49 11.74 -4.59 -13.77
CA TYR A 49 10.55 -5.16 -14.39
C TYR A 49 10.55 -4.84 -15.87
N GLU A 50 10.35 -5.87 -16.69
CA GLU A 50 10.50 -5.78 -18.12
C GLU A 50 9.29 -6.36 -18.82
N TRP A 51 8.77 -5.63 -19.81
CA TRP A 51 7.66 -6.10 -20.62
C TRP A 51 7.85 -5.65 -22.07
N ASN A 52 7.31 -6.46 -22.98
CA ASN A 52 7.27 -6.12 -24.39
C ASN A 52 6.02 -5.29 -24.65
N ASP A 53 6.22 -4.13 -25.25
CA ASP A 53 5.17 -3.25 -25.71
C ASP A 53 5.17 -3.23 -27.24
N ARG A 54 3.98 -3.25 -27.85
CA ARG A 54 3.86 -3.22 -29.30
C ARG A 54 3.93 -1.78 -29.77
N THR A 55 5.02 -1.42 -30.46
CA THR A 55 5.30 -0.05 -30.87
C THR A 55 4.58 0.35 -32.16
N ALA A 56 4.38 -0.60 -33.08
CA ALA A 56 3.60 -0.35 -34.28
C ALA A 56 2.88 -1.63 -34.75
N LEU A 57 1.64 -1.44 -35.22
CA LEU A 57 0.90 -2.47 -35.93
C LEU A 57 1.28 -2.43 -37.41
N GLY A 58 1.42 -3.60 -38.04
CA GLY A 58 1.57 -3.69 -39.49
C GLY A 58 0.32 -3.14 -40.19
N THR A 59 0.51 -2.32 -41.22
CA THR A 59 -0.59 -1.76 -41.99
C THR A 59 -1.14 -2.80 -42.97
N ALA A 60 -2.47 -2.95 -43.01
CA ALA A 60 -3.12 -3.72 -44.05
C ALA A 60 -3.05 -2.97 -45.39
N ARG A 61 -2.87 -3.70 -46.50
CA ARG A 61 -2.89 -3.17 -47.85
C ARG A 61 -3.84 -3.99 -48.71
N ALA A 62 -4.53 -3.33 -49.62
CA ALA A 62 -5.24 -3.99 -50.71
C ALA A 62 -4.21 -4.44 -51.74
N TYR A 63 -4.39 -5.65 -52.28
CA TYR A 63 -3.56 -6.23 -53.33
C TYR A 63 -4.47 -6.53 -54.53
N ASP A 64 -3.97 -6.30 -55.74
CA ASP A 64 -4.62 -6.73 -56.98
C ASP A 64 -4.25 -8.20 -57.32
N GLU A 65 -4.94 -8.80 -58.29
CA GLU A 65 -4.81 -10.23 -58.63
C GLU A 65 -3.40 -10.67 -59.05
N SER A 66 -2.56 -9.75 -59.54
CA SER A 66 -1.18 -10.02 -59.96
C SER A 66 -0.12 -9.64 -58.93
N ASP A 67 -0.53 -9.10 -57.78
CA ASP A 67 0.39 -8.46 -56.85
C ASP A 67 0.99 -9.47 -55.85
N THR A 68 2.26 -9.29 -55.50
CA THR A 68 2.95 -10.23 -54.60
C THR A 68 2.72 -9.84 -53.15
N PHE A 69 2.13 -10.76 -52.36
CA PHE A 69 1.84 -10.52 -50.96
C PHE A 69 3.12 -10.38 -50.12
N ASN A 70 3.32 -9.22 -49.51
CA ASN A 70 4.36 -9.01 -48.51
C ASN A 70 3.77 -9.06 -47.11
N ALA A 71 4.41 -9.83 -46.22
CA ALA A 71 4.03 -9.91 -44.82
C ALA A 71 4.26 -8.56 -44.12
N ALA A 72 3.22 -8.05 -43.45
CA ALA A 72 3.33 -6.87 -42.60
C ALA A 72 3.67 -7.29 -41.17
N ASN A 73 4.87 -6.96 -40.71
CA ASN A 73 5.32 -7.33 -39.37
C ASN A 73 4.92 -6.27 -38.35
N SER A 74 4.47 -6.71 -37.17
CA SER A 74 4.36 -5.81 -36.01
C SER A 74 5.71 -5.66 -35.34
N THR A 75 6.00 -4.47 -34.84
CA THR A 75 7.24 -4.19 -34.09
C THR A 75 6.97 -4.13 -32.60
N TYR A 76 7.91 -4.63 -31.82
CA TYR A 76 7.85 -4.65 -30.36
C TYR A 76 9.10 -3.99 -29.79
N GLY A 77 8.89 -3.10 -28.82
CA GLY A 77 9.94 -2.51 -28.01
C GLY A 77 9.93 -3.13 -26.62
N ARG A 78 11.11 -3.43 -26.07
CA ARG A 78 11.25 -3.85 -24.67
C ARG A 78 11.28 -2.61 -23.78
N ARG A 79 10.34 -2.52 -22.85
CA ARG A 79 10.29 -1.48 -21.82
C ARG A 79 10.84 -2.04 -20.52
N THR A 80 11.57 -1.21 -19.78
CA THR A 80 12.24 -1.60 -18.55
C THR A 80 11.99 -0.52 -17.50
N VAL A 81 11.57 -0.94 -16.30
CA VAL A 81 11.42 -0.07 -15.13
C VAL A 81 12.27 -0.62 -14.00
N SER A 82 13.12 0.22 -13.43
CA SER A 82 13.92 -0.12 -12.25
C SER A 82 13.06 -0.11 -11.00
N ILE A 83 13.07 -1.21 -10.25
CA ILE A 83 12.43 -1.33 -8.93
C ILE A 83 13.45 -0.85 -7.88
N LYS A 84 13.03 0.08 -7.02
CA LYS A 84 13.82 0.52 -5.88
C LYS A 84 13.26 -0.07 -4.59
N MET A 85 14.15 -0.57 -3.75
CA MET A 85 13.83 -0.97 -2.38
C MET A 85 13.95 0.25 -1.48
N ILE A 86 12.92 0.49 -0.66
CA ILE A 86 12.89 1.55 0.34
C ILE A 86 12.70 0.85 1.68
N GLU A 87 13.68 1.02 2.55
CA GLU A 87 13.65 0.53 3.93
C GLU A 87 13.75 1.73 4.87
N SER A 88 13.02 1.67 5.97
CA SER A 88 13.04 2.70 7.02
C SER A 88 13.23 1.99 8.35
N GLU A 89 14.25 2.41 9.09
CA GLU A 89 14.54 1.89 10.43
C GLU A 89 13.99 2.86 11.47
N GLY A 90 13.02 2.39 12.26
CA GLY A 90 12.50 3.10 13.44
C GLY A 90 13.24 2.70 14.71
N SER A 91 13.24 3.56 15.72
CA SER A 91 13.84 3.25 17.01
C SER A 91 13.03 3.87 18.15
N VAL A 92 12.60 3.02 19.08
CA VAL A 92 11.85 3.43 20.27
C VAL A 92 12.78 3.52 21.48
N SER A 93 12.68 4.60 22.25
CA SER A 93 13.40 4.71 23.52
C SER A 93 12.88 3.70 24.55
N GLY A 94 13.77 3.05 25.30
CA GLY A 94 13.39 2.06 26.30
C GLY A 94 12.51 2.60 27.43
N LEU A 95 12.56 3.92 27.70
CA LEU A 95 11.70 4.58 28.68
C LEU A 95 10.24 4.65 28.19
N LEU A 96 10.04 5.00 26.92
CA LEU A 96 8.72 5.06 26.30
C LEU A 96 8.07 3.66 26.27
N LEU A 97 8.87 2.62 25.96
CA LEU A 97 8.42 1.23 25.99
C LEU A 97 7.94 0.79 27.38
N LYS A 98 8.63 1.25 28.43
CA LYS A 98 8.30 0.88 29.82
C LYS A 98 7.06 1.60 30.35
N VAL A 99 6.83 2.85 29.96
CA VAL A 99 5.72 3.70 30.45
C VAL A 99 4.46 3.53 29.61
N GLY A 100 4.60 3.33 28.29
CA GLY A 100 3.48 3.31 27.34
C GLY A 100 2.80 1.95 27.16
N LYS A 101 3.36 0.87 27.73
CA LYS A 101 2.94 -0.53 27.47
C LYS A 101 1.44 -0.80 27.66
N ASP A 102 0.78 -0.06 28.54
CA ASP A 102 -0.65 -0.23 28.83
C ASP A 102 -1.55 0.58 27.87
N LEU A 103 -0.99 1.55 27.14
CA LEU A 103 -1.71 2.56 26.35
C LEU A 103 -1.54 2.37 24.84
N LEU A 104 -0.31 2.06 24.42
CA LEU A 104 0.12 1.93 23.04
C LEU A 104 1.17 0.81 22.98
N ASP A 105 1.11 -0.06 21.98
CA ASP A 105 2.26 -0.90 21.65
C ASP A 105 3.19 -0.10 20.73
N PRO A 106 4.33 0.41 21.23
CA PRO A 106 5.20 1.29 20.46
C PRO A 106 5.80 0.58 19.24
N TRP A 107 5.98 -0.74 19.34
CA TRP A 107 6.50 -1.55 18.24
C TRP A 107 5.46 -1.78 17.16
N ALA A 108 4.19 -2.00 17.55
CA ALA A 108 3.11 -2.10 16.58
C ALA A 108 2.84 -0.76 15.89
N SER A 109 3.03 0.36 16.60
CA SER A 109 2.78 1.72 16.06
C SER A 109 3.83 2.25 15.08
N GLU A 110 5.05 1.70 15.08
CA GLU A 110 6.12 2.09 14.14
C GLU A 110 6.07 1.31 12.80
N ILE A 111 5.24 0.26 12.68
CA ILE A 111 5.13 -0.63 11.49
C ILE A 111 3.89 -0.30 10.64
#